data_AF-A0AA96QAK3-F1
#
_entry.id   AF-A0AA96QAK3-F1
#
_cell.length_a   1.000
_cell.length_b   1.000
_cell.length_c   1.000
_cell.angle_alpha   90.00
_cell.angle_beta   90.00
_cell.angle_gamma   90.00
#
_symmetry.space_group_name_H-M   'P 1'
#
loop_
_entity.id
_entity.type
_entity.pdbx_description
1 polymer ?
#
loop_
_entity_poly.entity_id
_entity_poly.type
_entity_poly.pdbx_seq_one_letter_code
_entity_poly.pdbx_strand_id
1 'polypeptide(L)'
;MDVGERLQIEALWRAGQEIPQIAVLTGRHRSTVWRELQRNHSYRHGHKNPAGRSTARPAGRGGLYRWGYLAGRAQERAAARARRPKPAKLGPGTALRAEVLQRLRQRHSPRQIAHGLPREHPGAAGWAVSHETIYQAIYVQGRGSLRAELADQVALRSGRAHRRARRIPGGAVRSARAWATP
;
A
#
# COMPACT_ATOMS: atom_id res chain seq x y z
N MET A 1 -12.11 7.35 -9.48
CA MET A 1 -11.71 8.08 -10.67
C MET A 1 -10.51 7.37 -11.24
N ASP A 2 -10.63 6.87 -12.46
CA ASP A 2 -9.58 6.12 -13.15
C ASP A 2 -8.62 7.06 -13.91
N VAL A 3 -7.75 6.51 -14.76
CA VAL A 3 -6.80 7.29 -15.58
C VAL A 3 -7.49 7.97 -16.75
N GLY A 4 -8.40 7.28 -17.44
CA GLY A 4 -9.11 7.81 -18.61
C GLY A 4 -9.99 8.99 -18.27
N GLU A 5 -10.71 8.91 -17.15
CA GLU A 5 -11.54 9.99 -16.62
C GLU A 5 -10.70 11.23 -16.28
N ARG A 6 -9.51 11.05 -15.73
CA ARG A 6 -8.61 12.18 -15.44
C ARG A 6 -8.10 12.84 -16.71
N LEU A 7 -7.79 12.06 -17.75
CA LEU A 7 -7.38 12.58 -19.05
C LEU A 7 -8.54 13.35 -19.71
N GLN A 8 -9.77 12.84 -19.62
CA GLN A 8 -10.95 13.54 -20.11
C GLN A 8 -11.16 14.87 -19.37
N ILE A 9 -11.04 14.87 -18.04
CA ILE A 9 -11.08 16.11 -17.24
C ILE A 9 -10.00 17.10 -17.69
N GLU A 10 -8.78 16.63 -17.94
CA GLU A 10 -7.68 17.48 -18.41
C GLU A 10 -7.97 18.09 -19.78
N ALA A 11 -8.45 17.30 -20.74
CA ALA A 11 -8.80 17.78 -22.08
C ALA A 11 -9.89 18.87 -22.01
N LEU A 12 -10.95 18.63 -21.24
CA LEU A 12 -12.04 19.59 -21.04
C LEU A 12 -11.57 20.85 -20.30
N TRP A 13 -10.69 20.69 -19.31
CA TRP A 13 -10.07 21.80 -18.58
C TRP A 13 -9.21 22.68 -19.50
N ARG A 14 -8.45 22.08 -20.41
CA ARG A 14 -7.67 22.78 -21.45
C ARG A 14 -8.55 23.52 -22.44
N ALA A 15 -9.69 22.93 -22.80
CA ALA A 15 -10.67 23.53 -23.69
C ALA A 15 -11.46 24.70 -23.07
N GLY A 16 -11.21 25.06 -21.81
CA GLY A 16 -11.89 26.19 -21.16
C GLY A 16 -13.21 25.84 -20.49
N GLN A 17 -13.56 24.56 -20.39
CA GLN A 17 -14.81 24.14 -19.76
C GLN A 17 -14.79 24.38 -18.25
N GLU A 18 -15.93 24.76 -17.69
CA GLU A 18 -16.10 24.94 -16.26
C GLU A 18 -16.40 23.61 -15.56
N ILE A 19 -16.13 23.56 -14.25
CA ILE A 19 -16.36 22.38 -13.41
C ILE A 19 -17.78 21.80 -13.56
N PRO A 20 -18.87 22.59 -13.62
CA PRO A 20 -20.20 22.05 -13.88
C PRO A 20 -20.31 21.37 -15.26
N GLN A 21 -19.72 21.93 -16.30
CA GLN A 21 -19.72 21.36 -17.65
C GLN A 21 -18.86 20.10 -17.72
N ILE A 22 -17.68 20.12 -17.10
CA ILE A 22 -16.80 18.94 -16.98
C ILE A 22 -17.54 17.81 -16.28
N ALA A 23 -18.26 18.11 -15.21
CA ALA A 23 -19.05 17.13 -14.47
C ALA A 23 -20.11 16.46 -15.34
N VAL A 24 -20.89 17.24 -16.10
CA VAL A 24 -21.88 16.73 -17.05
C VAL A 24 -21.22 15.86 -18.13
N LEU A 25 -20.16 16.36 -18.78
CA LEU A 25 -19.48 15.68 -19.90
C LEU A 25 -18.72 14.40 -19.48
N THR A 26 -18.29 14.31 -18.23
CA THR A 26 -17.63 13.11 -17.68
C THR A 26 -18.62 12.15 -17.00
N GLY A 27 -19.91 12.51 -16.91
CA GLY A 27 -20.91 11.73 -16.16
C GLY A 27 -20.60 11.64 -14.65
N ARG A 28 -19.80 12.56 -14.10
CA ARG A 28 -19.41 12.56 -12.69
C ARG A 28 -20.07 13.70 -11.94
N HIS A 29 -20.31 13.47 -10.65
CA HIS A 29 -20.85 14.52 -9.80
C HIS A 29 -19.89 15.73 -9.71
N ARG A 30 -20.43 16.96 -9.72
CA ARG A 30 -19.64 18.21 -9.66
C ARG A 30 -18.62 18.24 -8.52
N SER A 31 -18.99 17.73 -7.35
CA SER A 31 -18.10 17.70 -6.19
C SER A 31 -16.96 16.70 -6.34
N THR A 32 -17.11 15.69 -7.20
CA THR A 32 -16.03 14.75 -7.52
C THR A 32 -15.00 15.41 -8.41
N VAL A 33 -15.44 16.11 -9.46
CA VAL A 33 -14.56 16.91 -10.32
C VAL A 33 -13.88 18.02 -9.53
N TRP A 34 -14.63 18.78 -8.72
CA TRP A 34 -14.08 19.83 -7.87
C TRP A 34 -13.03 19.27 -6.91
N ARG A 35 -13.31 18.18 -6.19
CA ARG A 35 -12.35 17.58 -5.25
C ARG A 35 -11.12 17.01 -5.95
N GLU A 36 -11.25 16.50 -7.17
CA GLU A 36 -10.10 16.03 -7.95
C GLU A 36 -9.18 17.21 -8.32
N LEU A 37 -9.75 18.24 -8.94
CA LEU A 37 -9.01 19.43 -9.33
C LEU A 37 -8.42 20.15 -8.10
N GLN A 38 -9.19 20.27 -7.01
CA GLN A 38 -8.77 20.94 -5.76
C GLN A 38 -7.62 20.23 -5.06
N ARG A 39 -7.47 18.92 -5.21
CA ARG A 39 -6.35 18.19 -4.58
C ARG A 39 -5.11 18.15 -5.46
N ASN A 40 -5.27 18.33 -6.77
CA ASN A 40 -4.22 18.06 -7.74
C ASN A 40 -3.79 19.30 -8.52
N HIS A 41 -4.39 20.46 -8.27
CA HIS A 41 -3.97 21.72 -8.90
C HIS A 41 -2.53 22.07 -8.58
N SER A 42 -1.88 22.77 -9.50
CA SER A 42 -0.50 23.22 -9.32
C SER A 42 -0.28 24.58 -9.97
N TYR A 43 0.53 25.42 -9.34
CA TYR A 43 1.04 26.63 -9.99
C TYR A 43 2.10 26.34 -11.04
N ARG A 44 2.94 25.35 -10.75
CA ARG A 44 4.19 25.07 -11.46
C ARG A 44 3.97 24.22 -12.71
N HIS A 45 2.94 23.38 -12.70
CA HIS A 45 2.74 22.35 -13.73
C HIS A 45 1.28 22.26 -14.17
N GLY A 46 1.08 21.63 -15.33
CA GLY A 46 -0.24 21.36 -15.89
C GLY A 46 -0.82 22.53 -16.65
N HIS A 47 -1.96 22.28 -17.27
CA HIS A 47 -2.61 23.26 -18.13
C HIS A 47 -3.54 24.15 -17.33
N LYS A 48 -3.39 25.47 -17.48
CA LYS A 48 -4.31 26.45 -16.89
C LYS A 48 -5.58 26.49 -17.72
N ASN A 49 -6.71 26.70 -17.05
CA ASN A 49 -7.99 26.86 -17.73
C ASN A 49 -8.12 28.29 -18.27
N PRO A 50 -8.39 28.49 -19.57
CA PRO A 50 -8.65 29.82 -20.15
C PRO A 50 -9.71 30.63 -19.39
N ALA A 51 -10.73 29.97 -18.82
CA ALA A 51 -11.77 30.61 -18.01
C ALA A 51 -11.22 31.35 -16.77
N GLY A 52 -10.02 30.99 -16.30
CA GLY A 52 -9.33 31.66 -15.20
C GLY A 52 -8.70 33.02 -15.55
N ARG A 53 -8.62 33.39 -16.84
CA ARG A 53 -8.14 34.70 -17.31
C ARG A 53 -9.24 35.75 -17.46
N SER A 54 -10.51 35.35 -17.38
CA SER A 54 -11.63 36.28 -17.55
C SER A 54 -11.68 37.28 -16.40
N THR A 55 -11.54 38.56 -16.73
CA THR A 55 -11.70 39.72 -15.83
C THR A 55 -13.17 40.04 -15.51
N ALA A 56 -14.10 39.45 -16.26
CA ALA A 56 -15.54 39.70 -16.15
C ALA A 56 -16.22 39.04 -14.95
N ARG A 57 -15.46 38.36 -14.07
CA ARG A 57 -16.00 37.65 -12.91
C ARG A 57 -15.57 38.34 -11.63
N PRO A 58 -16.50 38.58 -10.68
CA PRO A 58 -16.18 39.23 -9.42
C PRO A 58 -15.03 38.49 -8.72
N ALA A 59 -14.12 39.29 -8.15
CA ALA A 59 -12.97 38.82 -7.39
C ALA A 59 -13.46 37.79 -6.35
N GLY A 60 -13.01 36.53 -6.52
CA GLY A 60 -13.47 35.38 -5.73
C GLY A 60 -13.50 34.07 -6.54
N ARG A 61 -13.74 34.13 -7.85
CA ARG A 61 -13.64 32.97 -8.77
C ARG A 61 -12.27 32.80 -9.45
N GLY A 62 -11.30 33.65 -9.14
CA GLY A 62 -9.90 33.48 -9.56
C GLY A 62 -9.17 32.31 -8.87
N GLY A 63 -9.92 31.43 -8.18
CA GLY A 63 -9.45 30.28 -7.41
C GLY A 63 -8.92 29.15 -8.28
N LEU A 64 -9.55 27.97 -8.23
CA LEU A 64 -9.01 26.74 -8.83
C LEU A 64 -8.61 26.88 -10.32
N TYR A 65 -9.31 27.74 -11.07
CA TYR A 65 -9.10 28.01 -12.49
C TYR A 65 -7.80 28.77 -12.83
N ARG A 66 -7.15 29.43 -11.85
CA ARG A 66 -5.84 30.09 -12.05
C ARG A 66 -4.68 29.08 -12.08
N TRP A 67 -4.90 27.90 -11.52
CA TRP A 67 -3.90 26.86 -11.38
C TRP A 67 -3.99 25.84 -12.52
N GLY A 68 -2.87 25.20 -12.81
CA GLY A 68 -2.79 24.12 -13.78
C GLY A 68 -3.31 22.80 -13.24
N TYR A 69 -3.81 21.95 -14.14
CA TYR A 69 -4.15 20.56 -13.86
C TYR A 69 -3.45 19.65 -14.88
N LEU A 70 -2.98 18.49 -14.42
CA LEU A 70 -2.32 17.47 -15.23
C LEU A 70 -2.73 16.08 -14.71
N ALA A 71 -3.38 15.29 -15.56
CA ALA A 71 -3.95 13.98 -15.23
C ALA A 71 -2.87 12.99 -14.77
N GLY A 72 -1.73 12.95 -15.45
CA GLY A 72 -0.62 12.07 -15.11
C GLY A 72 -0.13 12.27 -13.68
N ARG A 73 0.09 13.54 -13.27
CA ARG A 73 0.48 13.89 -11.89
C ARG A 73 -0.61 13.57 -10.88
N ALA A 74 -1.87 13.79 -11.23
CA ALA A 74 -3.00 13.44 -10.39
C ALA A 74 -3.06 11.92 -10.14
N GLN A 75 -2.81 11.12 -11.18
CA GLN A 75 -2.71 9.67 -11.10
C GLN A 75 -1.51 9.21 -10.26
N GLU A 76 -0.32 9.76 -10.49
CA GLU A 76 0.88 9.48 -9.68
C GLU A 76 0.62 9.73 -8.19
N ARG A 77 0.01 10.88 -7.86
CA ARG A 77 -0.37 11.23 -6.47
C ARG A 77 -1.43 10.31 -5.91
N ALA A 78 -2.38 9.85 -6.72
CA ALA A 78 -3.39 8.89 -6.30
C ALA A 78 -2.75 7.53 -5.99
N ALA A 79 -1.88 7.03 -6.86
CA ALA A 79 -1.11 5.80 -6.65
C ALA A 79 -0.22 5.91 -5.40
N ALA A 80 0.48 7.04 -5.23
CA ALA A 80 1.31 7.29 -4.06
C ALA A 80 0.51 7.26 -2.75
N ARG A 81 -0.67 7.89 -2.73
CA ARG A 81 -1.59 7.86 -1.58
C ARG A 81 -2.22 6.49 -1.34
N ALA A 82 -2.42 5.70 -2.40
CA ALA A 82 -2.96 4.35 -2.29
C ALA A 82 -1.98 3.38 -1.60
N ARG A 83 -0.65 3.60 -1.74
CA ARG A 83 0.37 2.75 -1.13
C ARG A 83 0.26 2.60 0.39
N ARG A 84 -0.29 3.60 1.10
CA ARG A 84 -0.50 3.66 2.57
C ARG A 84 0.41 2.69 3.36
N PRO A 85 1.74 2.89 3.34
CA PRO A 85 2.65 2.00 4.04
C PRO A 85 2.33 2.06 5.53
N LYS A 86 2.04 0.91 6.14
CA LYS A 86 1.90 0.78 7.59
C LYS A 86 3.23 0.25 8.11
N PRO A 87 4.15 1.11 8.59
CA PRO A 87 5.44 0.64 9.08
C PRO A 87 5.20 -0.33 10.24
N ALA A 88 5.76 -1.53 10.14
CA ALA A 88 5.66 -2.52 11.21
C ALA A 88 6.55 -2.09 12.39
N LYS A 89 6.10 -2.31 13.62
CA LYS A 89 6.88 -2.02 14.83
C LYS A 89 8.22 -2.78 14.87
N LEU A 90 8.23 -3.99 14.32
CA LEU A 90 9.43 -4.83 14.12
C LEU A 90 9.97 -4.72 12.69
N GLY A 91 9.98 -3.50 12.14
CA GLY A 91 10.55 -3.22 10.82
C GLY A 91 12.06 -3.48 10.77
N PRO A 92 12.64 -3.74 9.58
CA PRO A 92 14.09 -3.90 9.42
C PRO A 92 14.86 -2.70 9.99
N GLY A 93 15.99 -2.96 10.65
CA GLY A 93 16.88 -1.91 11.17
C GLY A 93 16.44 -1.21 12.46
N THR A 94 15.30 -1.60 13.07
CA THR A 94 14.91 -1.02 14.37
C THR A 94 15.66 -1.68 15.54
N ALA A 95 16.04 -0.89 16.54
CA ALA A 95 16.67 -1.41 17.76
C ALA A 95 15.81 -2.47 18.46
N LEU A 96 14.49 -2.24 18.50
CA LEU A 96 13.53 -3.20 19.04
C LEU A 96 13.56 -4.55 18.30
N ARG A 97 13.69 -4.55 16.96
CA ARG A 97 13.81 -5.79 16.19
C ARG A 97 15.11 -6.53 16.54
N ALA A 98 16.22 -5.81 16.64
CA ALA A 98 17.51 -6.41 16.99
C ALA A 98 17.47 -7.10 18.36
N GLU A 99 16.87 -6.44 19.35
CA GLU A 99 16.69 -6.98 20.70
C GLU A 99 15.75 -8.20 20.72
N VAL A 100 14.60 -8.11 20.04
CA VAL A 100 13.66 -9.25 19.92
C VAL A 100 14.36 -10.44 19.26
N LEU A 101 15.14 -10.21 18.21
CA LEU A 101 15.93 -11.27 17.57
C LEU A 101 16.95 -11.86 18.53
N GLN A 102 17.74 -11.04 19.25
CA GLN A 102 18.73 -11.52 20.20
C GLN A 102 18.10 -12.42 21.28
N ARG A 103 16.95 -12.04 21.85
CA ARG A 103 16.26 -12.86 22.85
C ARG A 103 15.67 -14.13 22.27
N LEU A 104 15.16 -14.09 21.04
CA LEU A 104 14.74 -15.31 20.34
C LEU A 104 15.91 -16.26 20.11
N ARG A 105 17.12 -15.75 19.81
CA ARG A 105 18.37 -16.55 19.72
C ARG A 105 18.74 -17.19 21.06
N GLN A 106 18.48 -16.49 22.16
CA GLN A 106 18.63 -16.99 23.54
C GLN A 106 17.49 -17.92 23.99
N ARG A 107 16.59 -18.31 23.07
CA ARG A 107 15.45 -19.20 23.32
C ARG A 107 14.40 -18.65 24.28
N HIS A 108 14.33 -17.32 24.43
CA HIS A 108 13.21 -16.71 25.14
C HIS A 108 11.92 -16.87 24.31
N SER A 109 10.82 -17.21 24.97
CA SER A 109 9.51 -17.26 24.33
C SER A 109 9.01 -15.84 23.99
N PRO A 110 8.17 -15.68 22.95
CA PRO A 110 7.57 -14.38 22.62
C PRO A 110 6.85 -13.69 23.79
N ARG A 111 6.23 -14.46 24.69
CA ARG A 111 5.62 -13.93 25.93
C ARG A 111 6.66 -13.38 26.91
N GLN A 112 7.76 -14.11 27.13
CA GLN A 112 8.85 -13.63 27.99
C GLN A 112 9.47 -12.34 27.44
N ILE A 113 9.65 -12.25 26.12
CA ILE A 113 10.19 -11.06 25.46
C ILE A 113 9.24 -9.87 25.64
N ALA A 114 7.95 -10.05 25.34
CA ALA A 114 6.94 -9.00 25.47
C ALA A 114 6.82 -8.44 26.89
N HIS A 115 6.99 -9.30 27.92
CA HIS A 115 6.94 -8.88 29.32
C HIS A 115 8.26 -8.28 29.83
N GLY A 116 9.42 -8.73 29.33
CA GLY A 116 10.73 -8.26 29.77
C GLY A 116 11.07 -6.86 29.25
N LEU A 117 10.80 -6.59 27.97
CA LEU A 117 11.22 -5.34 27.32
C LEU A 117 10.73 -4.06 28.02
N PRO A 118 9.46 -3.93 28.44
CA PRO A 118 9.01 -2.73 29.16
C PRO A 118 9.63 -2.57 30.55
N ARG A 119 10.06 -3.66 31.20
CA ARG A 119 10.66 -3.62 32.54
C ARG A 119 12.10 -3.17 32.50
N GLU A 120 12.82 -3.56 31.46
CA GLU A 120 14.23 -3.23 31.25
C GLU A 120 14.40 -1.82 30.64
N HIS A 121 13.36 -1.31 29.95
CA HIS A 121 13.33 0.03 29.39
C HIS A 121 12.14 0.85 29.91
N PRO A 122 12.12 1.20 31.21
CA PRO A 122 11.03 2.00 31.78
C PRO A 122 10.97 3.38 31.11
N GLY A 123 9.75 3.87 30.84
CA GLY A 123 9.51 5.19 30.24
C GLY A 123 9.67 5.28 28.72
N ALA A 124 10.16 4.23 28.06
CA ALA A 124 10.39 4.24 26.61
C ALA A 124 9.34 3.39 25.86
N ALA A 125 8.20 4.01 25.52
CA ALA A 125 7.05 3.34 24.84
C ALA A 125 7.40 2.64 23.51
N GLY A 126 8.52 3.03 22.89
CA GLY A 126 9.09 2.37 21.72
C GLY A 126 9.43 0.88 21.96
N TRP A 127 9.72 0.48 23.20
CA TRP A 127 10.16 -0.88 23.55
C TRP A 127 9.04 -1.87 23.87
N ALA A 128 7.82 -1.38 24.13
CA ALA A 128 6.69 -2.25 24.42
C ALA A 128 6.15 -2.94 23.16
N VAL A 129 6.16 -4.27 23.10
CA VAL A 129 5.61 -5.02 21.96
C VAL A 129 4.80 -6.21 22.47
N SER A 130 3.63 -6.47 21.87
CA SER A 130 2.83 -7.65 22.24
C SER A 130 3.44 -8.93 21.66
N HIS A 131 3.23 -10.05 22.33
CA HIS A 131 3.74 -11.35 21.90
C HIS A 131 3.11 -11.81 20.57
N GLU A 132 1.89 -11.38 20.26
CA GLU A 132 1.19 -11.56 18.98
C GLU A 132 1.89 -10.80 17.86
N THR A 133 2.44 -9.61 18.13
CA THR A 133 3.23 -8.87 17.15
C THR A 133 4.52 -9.61 16.82
N ILE A 134 5.17 -10.19 17.84
CA ILE A 134 6.35 -11.05 17.67
C ILE A 134 5.98 -12.30 16.88
N TYR A 135 4.88 -12.97 17.21
CA TYR A 135 4.39 -14.14 16.45
C TYR A 135 4.09 -13.81 15.00
N GLN A 136 3.40 -12.70 14.74
CA GLN A 136 3.12 -12.25 13.37
C GLN A 136 4.42 -12.00 12.60
N ALA A 137 5.46 -11.45 13.24
CA ALA A 137 6.76 -11.24 12.60
C ALA A 137 7.50 -12.55 12.28
N ILE A 138 7.32 -13.60 13.10
CA ILE A 138 7.94 -14.92 12.89
C ILE A 138 7.18 -15.75 11.83
N TYR A 139 5.85 -15.66 11.77
CA TYR A 139 5.03 -16.60 11.00
C TYR A 139 4.37 -16.01 9.75
N VAL A 140 4.21 -14.69 9.63
CA VAL A 140 3.52 -14.07 8.47
C VAL A 140 4.53 -13.64 7.40
N GLN A 141 4.56 -14.37 6.28
CA GLN A 141 5.55 -14.22 5.19
C GLN A 141 5.47 -12.90 4.38
N GLY A 142 4.57 -11.97 4.71
CA GLY A 142 4.40 -10.68 4.01
C GLY A 142 4.94 -9.44 4.74
N ARG A 143 5.50 -9.58 5.95
CA ARG A 143 5.89 -8.42 6.81
C ARG A 143 7.40 -8.28 7.07
N GLY A 144 8.25 -8.60 6.11
CA GLY A 144 9.68 -8.24 6.20
C GLY A 144 10.44 -9.04 7.27
N SER A 145 10.65 -10.31 6.95
CA SER A 145 11.89 -11.09 7.17
C SER A 145 12.45 -11.34 8.59
N LEU A 146 11.72 -11.16 9.68
CA LEU A 146 12.20 -11.65 10.99
C LEU A 146 12.43 -13.17 10.97
N ARG A 147 11.60 -13.90 10.22
CA ARG A 147 11.78 -15.34 9.95
C ARG A 147 13.02 -15.68 9.12
N ALA A 148 13.45 -14.84 8.18
CA ALA A 148 14.61 -15.14 7.33
C ALA A 148 15.91 -15.07 8.15
N GLU A 149 16.03 -14.05 9.01
CA GLU A 149 17.14 -13.91 9.96
C GLU A 149 17.12 -14.99 11.06
N LEU A 150 15.94 -15.56 11.31
CA LEU A 150 15.77 -16.73 12.19
C LEU A 150 15.92 -18.05 11.44
N ALA A 151 15.79 -18.13 10.11
CA ALA A 151 15.80 -19.39 9.36
C ALA A 151 17.16 -20.08 9.42
N ASP A 152 18.23 -19.32 9.64
CA ASP A 152 19.56 -19.85 9.95
C ASP A 152 19.59 -20.65 11.27
N GLN A 153 18.63 -20.42 12.20
CA GLN A 153 18.57 -21.06 13.52
C GLN A 153 17.31 -21.92 13.75
N VAL A 154 16.19 -21.56 13.09
CA VAL A 154 14.97 -22.35 12.91
C VAL A 154 15.09 -23.20 11.64
N ALA A 155 16.32 -23.44 11.18
CA ALA A 155 16.67 -24.69 10.51
C ALA A 155 16.27 -25.78 11.52
N LEU A 156 15.09 -26.31 11.25
CA LEU A 156 14.29 -27.27 11.99
C LEU A 156 15.15 -28.20 12.85
N ARG A 157 14.60 -28.72 13.94
CA ARG A 157 15.17 -29.81 14.75
C ARG A 157 15.62 -31.05 13.92
N SER A 158 15.38 -31.07 12.61
CA SER A 158 15.78 -32.04 11.59
C SER A 158 16.75 -31.52 10.50
N GLY A 159 17.19 -30.26 10.50
CA GLY A 159 18.18 -29.67 9.58
C GLY A 159 17.76 -29.53 8.11
N ARG A 160 16.47 -29.65 7.77
CA ARG A 160 16.01 -29.72 6.36
C ARG A 160 15.27 -28.47 5.92
N ALA A 161 15.90 -27.64 5.08
CA ALA A 161 15.26 -26.45 4.49
C ALA A 161 14.09 -26.77 3.53
N HIS A 162 14.00 -28.00 3.01
CA HIS A 162 12.94 -28.44 2.10
C HIS A 162 12.26 -29.74 2.56
N ARG A 163 10.94 -29.85 2.34
CA ARG A 163 10.23 -31.14 2.40
C ARG A 163 10.70 -32.00 1.23
N ARG A 164 11.14 -33.23 1.51
CA ARG A 164 11.42 -34.24 0.48
C ARG A 164 10.09 -34.61 -0.18
N ALA A 165 9.99 -34.47 -1.50
CA ALA A 165 8.84 -34.97 -2.25
C ALA A 165 8.71 -36.47 -1.99
N ARG A 166 7.52 -36.94 -1.60
CA ARG A 166 7.23 -38.37 -1.54
C ARG A 166 7.19 -38.86 -2.99
N ARG A 167 8.11 -39.76 -3.37
CA ARG A 167 7.95 -40.57 -4.58
C ARG A 167 6.64 -41.35 -4.40
N ILE A 168 5.65 -41.05 -5.23
CA ILE A 168 4.48 -41.91 -5.39
C ILE A 168 5.00 -43.17 -6.09
N PRO A 169 4.97 -44.36 -5.47
CA PRO A 169 5.30 -45.59 -6.17
C PRO A 169 4.12 -45.94 -7.07
N GLY A 170 4.39 -46.13 -8.37
CA GLY A 170 3.46 -46.70 -9.32
C GLY A 170 2.45 -45.70 -9.89
N GLY A 171 2.80 -45.10 -11.04
CA GLY A 171 1.80 -44.58 -11.95
C GLY A 171 0.96 -45.73 -12.47
N ALA A 172 -0.14 -46.03 -11.78
CA ALA A 172 -1.20 -46.84 -12.35
C ALA A 172 -1.87 -46.00 -13.44
N VAL A 173 -1.62 -46.40 -14.69
CA VAL A 173 -2.28 -45.92 -15.90
C VAL A 173 -3.79 -46.02 -15.67
N ARG A 174 -4.47 -44.88 -15.47
CA ARG A 174 -5.93 -44.85 -15.43
C ARG A 174 -6.43 -44.98 -16.86
N SER A 175 -6.97 -46.15 -17.17
CA SER A 175 -7.65 -46.44 -18.43
C SER A 175 -8.77 -45.43 -18.71
N ALA A 176 -8.83 -44.99 -19.96
CA ALA A 176 -9.90 -44.16 -20.46
C ALA A 176 -11.20 -44.97 -20.54
N ARG A 177 -12.25 -44.49 -19.88
CA ARG A 177 -13.63 -44.78 -20.29
C ARG A 177 -14.41 -43.48 -20.32
N ALA A 178 -14.82 -43.11 -21.53
CA ALA A 178 -15.80 -42.07 -21.79
C ALA A 178 -17.19 -42.62 -21.44
N TRP A 179 -17.92 -41.92 -20.59
CA TRP A 179 -19.35 -42.17 -20.42
C TRP A 179 -20.08 -41.36 -21.48
N ALA A 180 -20.48 -42.03 -22.56
CA ALA A 180 -21.54 -41.56 -23.44
C ALA A 180 -22.89 -41.87 -22.76
N THR A 181 -23.78 -40.88 -22.74
CA THR A 181 -25.20 -41.07 -22.40
C THR A 181 -26.04 -40.97 -23.68
N PRO A 182 -27.12 -41.76 -23.82
CA PRO A 182 -28.06 -41.66 -24.94
C PRO A 182 -28.88 -40.37 -24.91
#